data_AF-A0A9X8EN05-F1
#
_entry.id   AF-A0A9X8EN05-F1
#
_cell.length_a   1.000
_cell.length_b   1.000
_cell.length_c   1.000
_cell.angle_alpha   90.00
_cell.angle_beta   90.00
_cell.angle_gamma   90.00
#
_symmetry.space_group_name_H-M   'P 1'
#
loop_
_entity.id
_entity.type
_entity.pdbx_description
1 polymer ?
#
loop_
_entity_poly.entity_id
_entity_poly.type
_entity_poly.pdbx_seq_one_letter_code
_entity_poly.pdbx_strand_id
1 'polypeptide(L)'
;MSTAFTFSIKRIRFDEHYRPAENTRTTTNFANLARGQRRQENLRNTLTMIDNRFNALAHWDNPKGDRYNVELEIISVEMNMDAEHRDTALPLIEILQTTIVDRKTSERIEGIVGNNFSSYVRDYDFSVLLLGHNKNQQGFSTPEDFGELHGKLFKHFVNSSTYKEHFKKPPVICLSVSSSKTYQRTENQHPVLGTEYQQDEYSLTDEYFRKMGLKVRYFMPANSVAPLAFYFAGDLVGDYTNLELISTISTMDTFQKIYRPEIYNANSAAGRCYQPSLNHQDYSLTRIVYDREERSQLAIEQGRFVEEHFIKPYQTVLEQWSAQYAL
;
A
#
# COMPACT_ATOMS: atom_id res chain seq x y z
N MET A 1 22.33 -26.78 4.85
CA MET A 1 22.71 -25.48 5.43
C MET A 1 21.60 -24.51 5.07
N SER A 2 21.07 -23.75 6.03
CA SER A 2 19.98 -22.80 5.79
C SER A 2 20.51 -21.64 4.94
N THR A 3 19.92 -21.45 3.76
CA THR A 3 20.20 -20.29 2.90
C THR A 3 19.62 -19.06 3.61
N ALA A 4 20.48 -18.12 4.01
CA ALA A 4 20.08 -16.95 4.75
C ALA A 4 19.59 -15.85 3.79
N PHE A 5 18.28 -15.65 3.72
CA PHE A 5 17.71 -14.49 3.03
C PHE A 5 18.06 -13.21 3.80
N THR A 6 18.70 -12.27 3.11
CA THR A 6 19.04 -10.94 3.65
C THR A 6 18.35 -9.85 2.83
N PHE A 7 18.19 -8.67 3.44
CA PHE A 7 17.47 -7.56 2.82
C PHE A 7 18.34 -6.32 2.71
N SER A 8 18.15 -5.57 1.63
CA SER A 8 18.68 -4.23 1.43
C SER A 8 17.56 -3.26 1.07
N ILE A 9 17.69 -2.01 1.51
CA ILE A 9 16.71 -0.95 1.26
C ILE A 9 17.35 0.13 0.39
N LYS A 10 16.65 0.52 -0.67
CA LYS A 10 16.94 1.70 -1.48
C LYS A 10 15.84 2.75 -1.26
N ARG A 11 16.24 4.03 -1.28
CA ARG A 11 15.33 5.17 -1.11
C ARG A 11 15.39 6.07 -2.32
N ILE A 12 14.23 6.44 -2.84
CA ILE A 12 14.11 7.38 -3.96
C ILE A 12 13.05 8.41 -3.58
N ARG A 13 13.37 9.69 -3.73
CA ARG A 13 12.39 10.75 -3.47
C ARG A 13 11.26 10.69 -4.48
N PHE A 14 10.03 10.71 -3.99
CA PHE A 14 8.83 10.85 -4.81
C PHE A 14 8.38 12.32 -4.79
N ASP A 15 9.01 13.13 -5.63
CA ASP A 15 8.66 14.54 -5.85
C ASP A 15 8.21 14.78 -7.31
N GLU A 16 7.97 16.03 -7.70
CA GLU A 16 7.56 16.37 -9.07
C GLU A 16 8.61 16.03 -10.15
N HIS A 17 9.85 15.78 -9.75
CA HIS A 17 10.95 15.40 -10.64
C HIS A 17 11.16 13.88 -10.71
N TYR A 18 10.46 13.10 -9.88
CA TYR A 18 10.52 11.64 -9.92
C TYR A 18 10.25 11.09 -11.33
N ARG A 19 11.13 10.22 -11.78
CA ARG A 19 11.03 9.50 -13.05
C ARG A 19 11.29 8.02 -12.77
N PRO A 20 10.38 7.11 -13.18
CA PRO A 20 10.68 5.68 -13.18
C PRO A 20 11.91 5.42 -14.06
N ALA A 21 12.79 4.49 -13.68
CA ALA A 21 13.94 4.16 -14.50
C ALA A 21 13.50 3.44 -15.79
N GLU A 22 14.15 3.74 -16.92
CA GLU A 22 13.78 3.24 -18.26
C GLU A 22 13.87 1.72 -18.38
N ASN A 23 14.75 1.09 -17.59
CA ASN A 23 15.00 -0.36 -17.61
C ASN A 23 14.39 -1.12 -16.42
N THR A 24 13.75 -0.43 -15.47
CA THR A 24 12.95 -1.09 -14.45
C THR A 24 11.58 -1.38 -15.06
N ARG A 25 11.41 -2.57 -15.62
CA ARG A 25 10.12 -3.21 -16.00
C ARG A 25 9.17 -3.39 -14.80
N THR A 26 9.39 -2.65 -13.74
CA THR A 26 8.92 -2.89 -12.40
C THR A 26 8.19 -1.66 -11.94
N THR A 27 6.88 -1.79 -11.96
CA THR A 27 6.00 -0.64 -11.98
C THR A 27 5.11 -0.69 -10.76
N THR A 28 5.56 0.04 -9.75
CA THR A 28 4.76 0.35 -8.58
C THR A 28 3.49 1.09 -8.97
N ASN A 29 2.48 1.04 -8.09
CA ASN A 29 1.20 1.73 -8.26
C ASN A 29 1.35 3.23 -8.59
N PHE A 30 2.42 3.89 -8.15
CA PHE A 30 2.69 5.30 -8.42
C PHE A 30 3.59 5.55 -9.65
N ALA A 31 4.27 4.53 -10.21
CA ALA A 31 5.08 4.70 -11.41
C ALA A 31 4.24 5.12 -12.63
N ASN A 32 2.99 4.65 -12.71
CA ASN A 32 2.06 5.05 -13.77
C ASN A 32 1.75 6.56 -13.75
N LEU A 33 1.55 7.14 -12.56
CA LEU A 33 1.35 8.59 -12.39
C LEU A 33 2.55 9.41 -12.85
N ALA A 34 3.73 8.78 -12.82
CA ALA A 34 5.02 9.38 -13.13
C ALA A 34 5.45 9.15 -14.60
N ARG A 35 4.52 8.84 -15.52
CA ARG A 35 4.79 8.63 -16.96
C ARG A 35 4.07 9.63 -17.86
N GLY A 36 4.49 9.64 -19.13
CA GLY A 36 3.88 10.42 -20.20
C GLY A 36 4.16 11.94 -20.11
N GLN A 37 3.57 12.68 -21.04
CA GLN A 37 3.81 14.13 -21.18
C GLN A 37 3.31 14.93 -19.97
N ARG A 38 2.26 14.45 -19.28
CA ARG A 38 1.68 15.11 -18.09
C ARG A 38 2.30 14.67 -16.76
N ARG A 39 3.39 13.89 -16.78
CA ARG A 39 4.09 13.38 -15.58
C ARG A 39 4.26 14.43 -14.48
N GLN A 40 4.94 15.54 -14.77
CA GLN A 40 5.29 16.53 -13.74
C GLN A 40 4.03 17.19 -13.17
N GLU A 41 3.04 17.46 -14.02
CA GLU A 41 1.75 18.03 -13.62
C GLU A 41 0.97 17.06 -12.73
N ASN A 42 0.90 15.77 -13.11
CA ASN A 42 0.27 14.72 -12.31
C ASN A 42 0.90 14.60 -10.93
N LEU A 43 2.24 14.56 -10.85
CA LEU A 43 2.97 14.46 -9.58
C LEU A 43 2.74 15.70 -8.72
N ARG A 44 2.88 16.91 -9.29
CA ARG A 44 2.64 18.17 -8.56
C ARG A 44 1.21 18.26 -8.02
N ASN A 45 0.21 17.93 -8.83
CA ASN A 45 -1.18 17.93 -8.42
C ASN A 45 -1.45 16.89 -7.32
N THR A 46 -0.85 15.70 -7.43
CA THR A 46 -0.95 14.65 -6.39
C THR A 46 -0.38 15.14 -5.07
N LEU A 47 0.85 15.66 -5.07
CA LEU A 47 1.50 16.18 -3.85
C LEU A 47 0.73 17.35 -3.24
N THR A 48 0.19 18.25 -4.08
CA THR A 48 -0.66 19.35 -3.63
C THR A 48 -1.95 18.86 -2.98
N MET A 49 -2.58 17.81 -3.53
CA MET A 49 -3.76 17.19 -2.93
C MET A 49 -3.44 16.57 -1.56
N ILE A 50 -2.28 15.93 -1.41
CA ILE A 50 -1.82 15.37 -0.14
C ILE A 50 -1.62 16.49 0.88
N ASP A 51 -0.90 17.56 0.54
CA ASP A 51 -0.69 18.71 1.42
C ASP A 51 -2.02 19.33 1.87
N ASN A 52 -2.93 19.58 0.93
CA ASN A 52 -4.26 20.13 1.24
C ASN A 52 -5.04 19.21 2.17
N ARG A 53 -5.00 17.88 1.93
CA ARG A 53 -5.70 16.90 2.76
C ARG A 53 -5.09 16.81 4.16
N PHE A 54 -3.76 16.86 4.26
CA PHE A 54 -3.05 16.87 5.53
C PHE A 54 -3.44 18.09 6.35
N ASN A 55 -3.35 19.28 5.77
CA ASN A 55 -3.67 20.53 6.46
C ASN A 55 -5.16 20.62 6.87
N ALA A 56 -6.07 20.08 6.07
CA ALA A 56 -7.49 20.02 6.41
C ALA A 56 -7.77 19.13 7.64
N LEU A 57 -6.98 18.07 7.84
CA LEU A 57 -7.09 17.21 9.01
C LEU A 57 -6.33 17.80 10.21
N ALA A 58 -5.14 18.33 9.99
CA ALA A 58 -4.30 19.03 10.96
C ALA A 58 -4.68 20.52 11.05
N HIS A 59 -5.96 20.77 11.35
CA HIS A 59 -6.56 22.10 11.38
C HIS A 59 -6.20 22.92 12.63
N TRP A 60 -5.76 22.25 13.70
CA TRP A 60 -5.32 22.91 14.93
C TRP A 60 -4.06 23.73 14.69
N ASP A 61 -4.03 24.97 15.20
CA ASP A 61 -2.93 25.91 15.02
C ASP A 61 -2.51 26.11 13.55
N ASN A 62 -3.48 25.96 12.63
CA ASN A 62 -3.30 26.02 11.18
C ASN A 62 -4.44 26.80 10.49
N PRO A 63 -4.66 28.08 10.85
CA PRO A 63 -5.83 28.85 10.41
C PRO A 63 -5.91 29.08 8.90
N LYS A 64 -4.77 29.01 8.19
CA LYS A 64 -4.69 29.18 6.73
C LYS A 64 -4.70 27.85 5.97
N GLY A 65 -4.55 26.72 6.66
CA GLY A 65 -4.47 25.41 6.02
C GLY A 65 -3.22 25.21 5.16
N ASP A 66 -2.12 25.90 5.45
CA ASP A 66 -0.88 25.90 4.64
C ASP A 66 0.40 25.64 5.45
N ARG A 67 0.26 25.22 6.73
CA ARG A 67 1.38 25.00 7.66
C ARG A 67 2.25 23.80 7.30
N TYR A 68 1.66 22.69 6.86
CA TYR A 68 2.38 21.43 6.69
C TYR A 68 2.60 21.09 5.22
N ASN A 69 3.72 20.42 4.93
CA ASN A 69 3.99 19.73 3.67
C ASN A 69 4.30 18.27 3.98
N VAL A 70 3.83 17.34 3.14
CA VAL A 70 4.13 15.91 3.25
C VAL A 70 5.07 15.50 2.12
N GLU A 71 6.31 15.20 2.49
CA GLU A 71 7.28 14.62 1.56
C GLU A 71 7.14 13.10 1.53
N LEU A 72 7.39 12.52 0.35
CA LEU A 72 7.28 11.08 0.10
C LEU A 72 8.60 10.52 -0.38
N GLU A 73 8.97 9.35 0.16
CA GLU A 73 10.07 8.53 -0.33
C GLU A 73 9.55 7.15 -0.72
N ILE A 74 9.97 6.67 -1.87
CA ILE A 74 9.84 5.27 -2.28
C ILE A 74 10.91 4.48 -1.56
N ILE A 75 10.48 3.49 -0.82
CA ILE A 75 11.32 2.49 -0.17
C ILE A 75 11.22 1.23 -1.01
N SER A 76 12.32 0.86 -1.67
CA SER A 76 12.42 -0.39 -2.42
C SER A 76 13.22 -1.41 -1.61
N VAL A 77 12.57 -2.52 -1.28
CA VAL A 77 13.16 -3.64 -0.53
C VAL A 77 13.60 -4.70 -1.52
N GLU A 78 14.89 -5.01 -1.49
CA GLU A 78 15.49 -6.08 -2.28
C GLU A 78 15.88 -7.23 -1.35
N MET A 79 15.64 -8.46 -1.82
CA MET A 79 16.01 -9.69 -1.14
C MET A 79 17.19 -10.34 -1.84
N ASN A 80 18.18 -10.75 -1.06
CA ASN A 80 19.36 -11.48 -1.53
C ASN A 80 19.35 -12.89 -0.96
N MET A 81 19.56 -13.88 -1.82
CA MET A 81 19.51 -15.30 -1.46
C MET A 81 20.89 -15.93 -1.26
N ASP A 82 21.97 -15.28 -1.73
CA ASP A 82 23.36 -15.70 -1.52
C ASP A 82 24.26 -14.51 -1.15
N ALA A 83 25.10 -14.68 -0.13
CA ALA A 83 26.08 -13.65 0.27
C ALA A 83 27.22 -13.48 -0.75
N GLU A 84 27.48 -14.51 -1.57
CA GLU A 84 28.59 -14.56 -2.53
C GLU A 84 28.22 -14.06 -3.94
N HIS A 85 26.94 -14.06 -4.32
CA HIS A 85 26.46 -13.65 -5.66
C HIS A 85 25.52 -12.44 -5.57
N ARG A 86 26.09 -11.26 -5.29
CA ARG A 86 25.34 -9.99 -5.12
C ARG A 86 24.62 -9.47 -6.38
N ASP A 87 24.86 -10.06 -7.55
CA ASP A 87 24.29 -9.61 -8.83
C ASP A 87 22.83 -10.11 -9.08
N THR A 88 22.20 -10.76 -8.10
CA THR A 88 20.84 -11.32 -8.21
C THR A 88 19.88 -10.81 -7.13
N ALA A 89 20.02 -9.55 -6.70
CA ALA A 89 19.07 -8.92 -5.78
C ALA A 89 17.67 -8.87 -6.41
N LEU A 90 16.69 -9.49 -5.75
CA LEU A 90 15.32 -9.54 -6.26
C LEU A 90 14.44 -8.49 -5.57
N PRO A 91 13.73 -7.64 -6.32
CA PRO A 91 12.82 -6.69 -5.72
C PRO A 91 11.64 -7.44 -5.10
N LEU A 92 11.35 -7.14 -3.83
CA LEU A 92 10.35 -7.84 -3.04
C LEU A 92 9.12 -6.95 -2.76
N ILE A 93 9.36 -5.77 -2.17
CA ILE A 93 8.32 -4.84 -1.73
C ILE A 93 8.73 -3.42 -2.13
N GLU A 94 7.75 -2.63 -2.54
CA GLU A 94 7.89 -1.18 -2.69
C GLU A 94 6.75 -0.48 -1.95
N ILE A 95 7.12 0.44 -1.06
CA ILE A 95 6.20 1.19 -0.19
C ILE A 95 6.61 2.65 -0.15
N LEU A 96 5.67 3.52 0.23
CA LEU A 96 5.94 4.92 0.50
C LEU A 96 6.14 5.15 2.00
N GLN A 97 7.18 5.91 2.32
CA GLN A 97 7.39 6.53 3.63
C GLN A 97 7.03 8.02 3.54
N THR A 98 6.36 8.54 4.56
CA THR A 98 6.04 9.96 4.67
C THR A 98 7.02 10.67 5.60
N THR A 99 7.32 11.94 5.31
CA THR A 99 7.93 12.88 6.25
C THR A 99 7.08 14.14 6.29
N ILE A 100 6.64 14.54 7.48
CA ILE A 100 5.86 15.76 7.67
C ILE A 100 6.84 16.91 7.91
N VAL A 101 6.74 17.97 7.11
CA VAL A 101 7.51 19.21 7.27
C VAL A 101 6.59 20.28 7.83
N ASP A 102 6.84 20.74 9.05
CA ASP A 102 6.16 21.87 9.64
C ASP A 102 6.84 23.17 9.19
N ARG A 103 6.20 23.94 8.31
CA ARG A 103 6.77 25.19 7.76
C ARG A 103 6.86 26.30 8.80
N LYS A 104 6.12 26.21 9.91
CA LYS A 104 6.12 27.21 10.98
C LYS A 104 7.32 27.03 11.90
N THR A 105 7.65 25.78 12.26
CA THR A 105 8.77 25.46 13.17
C THR A 105 10.03 25.03 12.43
N SER A 106 9.94 24.74 11.12
CA SER A 106 10.99 24.10 10.30
C SER A 106 11.36 22.69 10.75
N GLU A 107 10.53 22.05 11.58
CA GLU A 107 10.76 20.68 12.04
C GLU A 107 10.36 19.66 10.97
N ARG A 108 11.09 18.53 10.98
CA ARG A 108 10.81 17.36 10.15
C ARG A 108 10.41 16.22 11.07
N ILE A 109 9.19 15.74 10.90
CA ILE A 109 8.59 14.70 11.73
C ILE A 109 8.49 13.44 10.88
N GLU A 110 9.01 12.35 11.41
CA GLU A 110 8.95 11.03 10.76
C GLU A 110 7.49 10.56 10.71
N GLY A 111 7.02 10.22 9.51
CA GLY A 111 5.69 9.65 9.29
C GLY A 111 5.74 8.13 9.13
N ILE A 112 4.57 7.52 8.93
CA ILE A 112 4.45 6.06 8.85
C ILE A 112 4.96 5.53 7.49
N VAL A 113 5.67 4.39 7.53
CA VAL A 113 6.07 3.59 6.36
C VAL A 113 5.00 2.55 6.04
N GLY A 114 4.81 2.21 4.75
CA GLY A 114 3.86 1.17 4.33
C GLY A 114 2.73 1.66 3.43
N ASN A 115 2.70 2.97 3.16
CA ASN A 115 1.70 3.56 2.28
C ASN A 115 1.87 3.04 0.84
N ASN A 116 0.76 2.91 0.12
CA ASN A 116 0.72 2.47 -1.28
C ASN A 116 1.49 1.17 -1.57
N PHE A 117 1.28 0.18 -0.69
CA PHE A 117 1.98 -1.11 -0.72
C PHE A 117 1.89 -1.83 -2.07
N SER A 118 3.06 -2.12 -2.64
CA SER A 118 3.25 -2.96 -3.81
C SER A 118 4.21 -4.10 -3.44
N SER A 119 3.90 -5.31 -3.94
CA SER A 119 4.73 -6.47 -3.72
C SER A 119 4.71 -7.36 -4.96
N TYR A 120 5.89 -7.87 -5.28
CA TYR A 120 6.17 -8.68 -6.44
C TYR A 120 5.55 -10.06 -6.31
N VAL A 121 5.70 -10.67 -5.14
CA VAL A 121 5.10 -11.97 -4.82
C VAL A 121 3.59 -11.84 -4.73
N ARG A 122 3.09 -10.70 -4.21
CA ARG A 122 1.64 -10.43 -4.20
C ARG A 122 1.08 -10.33 -5.62
N ASP A 123 1.74 -9.61 -6.51
CA ASP A 123 1.28 -9.45 -7.89
C ASP A 123 1.35 -10.80 -8.63
N TYR A 124 2.37 -11.64 -8.38
CA TYR A 124 2.38 -13.04 -8.83
C TYR A 124 1.18 -13.84 -8.30
N ASP A 125 0.95 -13.81 -6.99
CA ASP A 125 -0.13 -14.56 -6.34
C ASP A 125 -1.50 -14.18 -6.95
N PHE A 126 -1.82 -12.90 -7.01
CA PHE A 126 -3.13 -12.44 -7.47
C PHE A 126 -3.29 -12.45 -9.00
N SER A 127 -2.27 -12.05 -9.76
CA SER A 127 -2.38 -11.84 -11.21
C SER A 127 -1.91 -13.03 -12.05
N VAL A 128 -1.24 -14.02 -11.47
CA VAL A 128 -0.80 -15.22 -12.18
C VAL A 128 -1.37 -16.47 -11.52
N LEU A 129 -1.03 -16.74 -10.26
CA LEU A 129 -1.37 -17.98 -9.58
C LEU A 129 -2.89 -18.14 -9.38
N LEU A 130 -3.56 -17.13 -8.81
CA LEU A 130 -5.00 -17.17 -8.53
C LEU A 130 -5.83 -17.22 -9.83
N LEU A 131 -5.46 -16.41 -10.83
CA LEU A 131 -6.12 -16.43 -12.14
C LEU A 131 -5.92 -17.77 -12.85
N GLY A 132 -4.70 -18.33 -12.78
CA GLY A 132 -4.37 -19.64 -13.34
C GLY A 132 -5.16 -20.77 -12.67
N HIS A 133 -5.25 -20.77 -11.34
CA HIS A 133 -5.98 -21.76 -10.55
C HIS A 133 -7.46 -21.81 -10.92
N ASN A 134 -8.11 -20.64 -11.00
CA ASN A 134 -9.54 -20.55 -11.31
C ASN A 134 -9.86 -20.73 -12.80
N LYS A 135 -8.84 -20.80 -13.68
CA LYS A 135 -9.04 -21.00 -15.11
C LYS A 135 -9.71 -22.35 -15.35
N ASN A 136 -10.85 -22.33 -16.03
CA ASN A 136 -11.70 -23.50 -16.32
C ASN A 136 -12.37 -24.16 -15.09
N GLN A 137 -12.37 -23.52 -13.92
CA GLN A 137 -13.17 -23.97 -12.78
C GLN A 137 -14.59 -23.38 -12.83
N GLN A 138 -15.58 -24.12 -12.33
CA GLN A 138 -16.97 -23.66 -12.27
C GLN A 138 -17.24 -22.65 -11.14
N GLY A 139 -16.40 -22.67 -10.09
CA GLY A 139 -16.55 -21.80 -8.92
C GLY A 139 -15.22 -21.18 -8.52
N PHE A 140 -15.29 -20.03 -7.86
CA PHE A 140 -14.11 -19.38 -7.32
C PHE A 140 -13.55 -20.17 -6.13
N SER A 141 -12.25 -20.43 -6.15
CA SER A 141 -11.51 -20.98 -5.02
C SER A 141 -10.09 -20.43 -4.98
N THR A 142 -9.40 -20.61 -3.86
CA THR A 142 -7.99 -20.23 -3.69
C THR A 142 -7.10 -21.47 -3.67
N PRO A 143 -5.86 -21.38 -4.17
CA PRO A 143 -4.84 -22.39 -3.86
C PRO A 143 -4.68 -22.58 -2.34
N GLU A 144 -4.33 -23.79 -1.91
CA GLU A 144 -4.19 -24.14 -0.48
C GLU A 144 -3.22 -23.22 0.25
N ASP A 145 -2.04 -22.98 -0.33
CA ASP A 145 -0.98 -22.15 0.25
C ASP A 145 -1.02 -20.68 -0.21
N PHE A 146 -2.17 -20.19 -0.69
CA PHE A 146 -2.27 -18.85 -1.30
C PHE A 146 -1.80 -17.74 -0.35
N GLY A 147 -0.70 -17.05 -0.68
CA GLY A 147 -0.12 -15.99 0.14
C GLY A 147 0.75 -16.44 1.32
N GLU A 148 0.97 -17.74 1.55
CA GLU A 148 1.81 -18.23 2.65
C GLU A 148 3.28 -17.78 2.48
N LEU A 149 3.85 -17.98 1.29
CA LEU A 149 5.23 -17.59 1.00
C LEU A 149 5.44 -16.09 1.23
N HIS A 150 4.57 -15.26 0.65
CA HIS A 150 4.68 -13.81 0.80
C HIS A 150 4.47 -13.38 2.26
N GLY A 151 3.52 -13.98 2.97
CA GLY A 151 3.29 -13.75 4.40
C GLY A 151 4.56 -13.99 5.22
N LYS A 152 5.27 -15.09 4.97
CA LYS A 152 6.53 -15.42 5.63
C LYS A 152 7.66 -14.46 5.24
N LEU A 153 7.81 -14.14 3.96
CA LEU A 153 8.82 -13.19 3.48
C LEU A 153 8.61 -11.79 4.08
N PHE A 154 7.37 -11.30 4.13
CA PHE A 154 7.04 -10.02 4.78
C PHE A 154 7.42 -10.03 6.25
N LYS A 155 7.03 -11.08 6.97
CA LYS A 155 7.35 -11.22 8.40
C LYS A 155 8.87 -11.33 8.63
N HIS A 156 9.60 -12.00 7.75
CA HIS A 156 11.07 -12.07 7.81
C HIS A 156 11.68 -10.68 7.63
N PHE A 157 11.18 -9.92 6.65
CA PHE A 157 11.62 -8.55 6.42
C PHE A 157 11.39 -7.66 7.64
N VAL A 158 10.15 -7.55 8.16
CA VAL A 158 9.85 -6.63 9.27
C VAL A 158 10.55 -6.99 10.59
N ASN A 159 10.97 -8.24 10.76
CA ASN A 159 11.73 -8.69 11.93
C ASN A 159 13.26 -8.63 11.75
N SER A 160 13.74 -8.41 10.53
CA SER A 160 15.16 -8.36 10.20
C SER A 160 15.90 -7.19 10.85
N SER A 161 17.22 -7.30 10.96
CA SER A 161 18.09 -6.19 11.38
C SER A 161 17.98 -5.01 10.42
N THR A 162 17.89 -5.26 9.11
CA THR A 162 17.73 -4.22 8.08
C THR A 162 16.48 -3.37 8.35
N TYR A 163 15.33 -4.00 8.66
CA TYR A 163 14.13 -3.22 8.97
C TYR A 163 14.31 -2.34 10.21
N LYS A 164 14.86 -2.92 11.29
CA LYS A 164 15.06 -2.23 12.58
C LYS A 164 16.11 -1.11 12.51
N GLU A 165 17.07 -1.20 11.61
CA GLU A 165 18.05 -0.14 11.34
C GLU A 165 17.40 1.06 10.62
N HIS A 166 16.44 0.79 9.74
CA HIS A 166 15.83 1.82 8.89
C HIS A 166 14.51 2.40 9.42
N PHE A 167 13.77 1.66 10.27
CA PHE A 167 12.44 2.02 10.75
C PHE A 167 12.28 1.70 12.24
N LYS A 168 11.67 2.63 12.98
CA LYS A 168 11.45 2.50 14.43
C LYS A 168 10.11 1.86 14.79
N LYS A 169 9.13 1.93 13.89
CA LYS A 169 7.76 1.45 14.10
C LYS A 169 7.37 0.47 13.01
N PRO A 170 6.46 -0.48 13.29
CA PRO A 170 5.89 -1.37 12.27
C PRO A 170 5.21 -0.58 11.13
N PRO A 171 5.07 -1.18 9.95
CA PRO A 171 4.40 -0.51 8.84
C PRO A 171 2.89 -0.48 9.05
N VAL A 172 2.23 0.56 8.55
CA VAL A 172 0.77 0.59 8.37
C VAL A 172 0.47 0.63 6.89
N ILE A 173 -0.26 -0.37 6.41
CA ILE A 173 -0.68 -0.47 5.02
C ILE A 173 -2.13 0.00 4.96
N CYS A 174 -2.39 1.06 4.21
CA CYS A 174 -3.74 1.61 4.06
C CYS A 174 -4.21 1.44 2.61
N LEU A 175 -5.35 0.77 2.41
CA LEU A 175 -5.89 0.42 1.09
C LEU A 175 -7.37 0.77 0.99
N SER A 176 -7.91 0.59 -0.21
CA SER A 176 -9.35 0.61 -0.39
C SER A 176 -10.04 -0.55 0.32
N VAL A 177 -11.23 -0.31 0.85
CA VAL A 177 -12.21 -1.36 1.17
C VAL A 177 -12.57 -2.20 -0.06
N SER A 178 -12.89 -3.48 0.17
CA SER A 178 -13.35 -4.43 -0.86
C SER A 178 -14.80 -4.20 -1.26
N SER A 179 -15.11 -4.22 -2.56
CA SER A 179 -16.49 -4.16 -3.10
C SER A 179 -17.30 -5.45 -2.87
N SER A 180 -16.64 -6.55 -2.50
CA SER A 180 -17.32 -7.81 -2.20
C SER A 180 -17.92 -7.88 -0.80
N LYS A 181 -17.68 -6.87 0.04
CA LYS A 181 -18.11 -6.84 1.45
C LYS A 181 -18.96 -5.61 1.75
N THR A 182 -19.80 -5.76 2.76
CA THR A 182 -20.63 -4.68 3.30
C THR A 182 -20.06 -4.26 4.64
N TYR A 183 -20.01 -2.95 4.87
CA TYR A 183 -19.43 -2.32 6.03
C TYR A 183 -20.52 -1.61 6.83
N GLN A 184 -20.66 -1.95 8.10
CA GLN A 184 -21.57 -1.33 9.04
C GLN A 184 -20.82 -0.30 9.88
N ARG A 185 -21.33 0.93 9.89
CA ARG A 185 -20.85 2.02 10.72
C ARG A 185 -21.07 1.67 12.19
N THR A 186 -20.04 1.82 13.00
CA THR A 186 -20.10 1.66 14.45
C THR A 186 -20.30 3.00 15.15
N GLU A 187 -20.48 2.98 16.47
CA GLU A 187 -20.50 4.19 17.30
C GLU A 187 -19.08 4.71 17.63
N ASN A 188 -18.03 3.93 17.37
CA ASN A 188 -16.67 4.32 17.68
C ASN A 188 -16.18 5.42 16.72
N GLN A 189 -15.61 6.47 17.29
CA GLN A 189 -15.08 7.62 16.55
C GLN A 189 -13.71 8.01 17.08
N HIS A 190 -12.69 7.84 16.24
CA HIS A 190 -11.34 8.30 16.52
C HIS A 190 -11.18 9.77 16.07
N PRO A 191 -10.48 10.64 16.84
CA PRO A 191 -10.34 12.05 16.49
C PRO A 191 -9.65 12.31 15.13
N VAL A 192 -8.77 11.39 14.72
CA VAL A 192 -8.03 11.50 13.43
C VAL A 192 -8.54 10.53 12.37
N LEU A 193 -8.79 9.27 12.74
CA LEU A 193 -9.17 8.23 11.78
C LEU A 193 -10.64 8.38 11.39
N GLY A 194 -11.43 9.08 12.21
CA GLY A 194 -12.85 9.31 12.00
C GLY A 194 -13.70 8.16 12.48
N THR A 195 -14.82 7.92 11.80
CA THR A 195 -15.81 6.93 12.23
C THR A 195 -15.38 5.52 11.84
N GLU A 196 -15.44 4.57 12.77
CA GLU A 196 -15.11 3.18 12.50
C GLU A 196 -16.27 2.43 11.82
N TYR A 197 -15.89 1.57 10.89
CA TYR A 197 -16.75 0.62 10.21
C TYR A 197 -16.27 -0.81 10.48
N GLN A 198 -17.20 -1.76 10.48
CA GLN A 198 -16.94 -3.18 10.65
C GLN A 198 -17.58 -3.97 9.52
N GLN A 199 -16.98 -5.08 9.12
CA GLN A 199 -17.57 -6.05 8.19
C GLN A 199 -17.82 -7.38 8.91
N ASP A 200 -18.80 -8.14 8.41
CA ASP A 200 -19.18 -9.43 9.01
C ASP A 200 -18.18 -10.54 8.70
N GLU A 201 -17.55 -10.48 7.52
CA GLU A 201 -16.62 -11.48 7.04
C GLU A 201 -15.43 -10.87 6.32
N TYR A 202 -14.27 -11.50 6.48
CA TYR A 202 -13.04 -11.12 5.81
C TYR A 202 -13.12 -11.28 4.29
N SER A 203 -12.57 -10.30 3.58
CA SER A 203 -12.29 -10.41 2.16
C SER A 203 -11.03 -11.24 1.94
N LEU A 204 -10.83 -11.70 0.70
CA LEU A 204 -9.60 -12.39 0.31
C LEU A 204 -8.34 -11.55 0.63
N THR A 205 -8.42 -10.24 0.47
CA THR A 205 -7.31 -9.33 0.80
C THR A 205 -7.04 -9.30 2.30
N ASP A 206 -8.09 -9.30 3.13
CA ASP A 206 -7.92 -9.33 4.59
C ASP A 206 -7.26 -10.63 5.05
N GLU A 207 -7.70 -11.77 4.51
CA GLU A 207 -7.08 -13.06 4.81
C GLU A 207 -5.63 -13.13 4.34
N TYR A 208 -5.32 -12.54 3.18
CA TYR A 208 -3.97 -12.48 2.65
C TYR A 208 -3.04 -11.64 3.55
N PHE A 209 -3.47 -10.45 3.98
CA PHE A 209 -2.68 -9.63 4.93
C PHE A 209 -2.63 -10.24 6.34
N ARG A 210 -3.61 -11.04 6.74
CA ARG A 210 -3.52 -11.83 7.98
C ARG A 210 -2.36 -12.82 7.96
N LYS A 211 -2.02 -13.41 6.80
CA LYS A 211 -0.82 -14.25 6.64
C LYS A 211 0.48 -13.49 6.83
N MET A 212 0.47 -12.16 6.66
CA MET A 212 1.58 -11.26 7.02
C MET A 212 1.64 -10.91 8.52
N GLY A 213 0.68 -11.40 9.32
CA GLY A 213 0.58 -11.09 10.75
C GLY A 213 -0.12 -9.76 11.05
N LEU A 214 -0.83 -9.21 10.07
CA LEU A 214 -1.52 -7.92 10.21
C LEU A 214 -2.99 -8.13 10.56
N LYS A 215 -3.51 -7.22 11.39
CA LYS A 215 -4.94 -7.04 11.67
C LYS A 215 -5.48 -5.95 10.77
N VAL A 216 -6.79 -5.91 10.56
CA VAL A 216 -7.45 -4.86 9.78
C VAL A 216 -8.51 -4.13 10.61
N ARG A 217 -8.58 -2.81 10.44
CA ARG A 217 -9.69 -1.96 10.91
C ARG A 217 -10.09 -0.99 9.80
N TYR A 218 -11.35 -0.58 9.78
CA TYR A 218 -11.87 0.30 8.73
C TYR A 218 -12.32 1.61 9.34
N PHE A 219 -11.80 2.72 8.82
CA PHE A 219 -12.16 4.04 9.32
C PHE A 219 -12.46 4.97 8.16
N MET A 220 -13.49 5.80 8.33
CA MET A 220 -13.81 6.89 7.43
C MET A 220 -13.38 8.22 8.07
N PRO A 221 -12.24 8.81 7.63
CA PRO A 221 -11.77 10.09 8.13
C PRO A 221 -12.77 11.21 7.88
N ALA A 222 -12.70 12.26 8.69
CA ALA A 222 -13.56 13.43 8.49
C ALA A 222 -13.41 13.99 7.07
N ASN A 223 -14.53 14.26 6.40
CA ASN A 223 -14.61 14.74 5.01
C ASN A 223 -14.07 13.76 3.94
N SER A 224 -13.91 12.48 4.26
CA SER A 224 -13.85 11.41 3.25
C SER A 224 -15.27 10.89 2.97
N VAL A 225 -15.46 10.23 1.82
CA VAL A 225 -16.77 9.71 1.39
C VAL A 225 -16.89 8.19 1.52
N ALA A 226 -15.80 7.49 1.84
CA ALA A 226 -15.78 6.05 2.07
C ALA A 226 -14.73 5.68 3.13
N PRO A 227 -14.90 4.56 3.85
CA PRO A 227 -13.90 4.06 4.78
C PRO A 227 -12.65 3.55 4.05
N LEU A 228 -11.49 3.71 4.68
CA LEU A 228 -10.22 3.11 4.29
C LEU A 228 -9.93 1.88 5.17
N ALA A 229 -9.27 0.88 4.59
CA ALA A 229 -8.82 -0.32 5.31
C ALA A 229 -7.38 -0.12 5.80
N PHE A 230 -7.16 -0.18 7.11
CA PHE A 230 -5.85 -0.06 7.75
C PHE A 230 -5.39 -1.43 8.22
N TYR A 231 -4.32 -1.94 7.61
CA TYR A 231 -3.64 -3.17 8.00
C TYR A 231 -2.40 -2.84 8.83
N PHE A 232 -2.31 -3.40 10.02
CA PHE A 232 -1.27 -3.04 11.00
C PHE A 232 -0.94 -4.20 11.93
N ALA A 233 0.25 -4.13 12.55
CA ALA A 233 0.63 -4.91 13.72
C ALA A 233 0.53 -4.02 14.97
N GLY A 234 0.31 -4.62 16.15
CA GLY A 234 0.22 -3.86 17.41
C GLY A 234 -1.12 -3.14 17.58
N ASP A 235 -1.07 -1.89 18.03
CA ASP A 235 -2.23 -1.03 18.28
C ASP A 235 -2.19 0.25 17.41
N LEU A 236 -2.98 0.26 16.33
CA LEU A 236 -3.09 1.39 15.40
C LEU A 236 -3.45 2.72 16.10
N VAL A 237 -4.29 2.69 17.14
CA VAL A 237 -4.80 3.93 17.77
C VAL A 237 -3.89 4.44 18.89
N GLY A 238 -3.07 3.56 19.48
CA GLY A 238 -2.17 3.90 20.58
C GLY A 238 -0.71 4.12 20.17
N ASP A 239 -0.22 3.40 19.16
CA ASP A 239 1.22 3.36 18.83
C ASP A 239 1.69 4.51 17.92
N TYR A 240 0.75 5.27 17.34
CA TYR A 240 1.02 6.32 16.36
C TYR A 240 0.41 7.67 16.77
N THR A 241 1.17 8.74 16.54
CA THR A 241 0.72 10.11 16.81
C THR A 241 -0.33 10.56 15.80
N ASN A 242 -1.05 11.63 16.14
CA ASN A 242 -2.03 12.24 15.25
C ASN A 242 -1.43 12.64 13.90
N LEU A 243 -0.23 13.23 13.87
CA LEU A 243 0.41 13.66 12.61
C LEU A 243 0.87 12.47 11.75
N GLU A 244 1.33 11.38 12.38
CA GLU A 244 1.66 10.13 11.70
C GLU A 244 0.42 9.51 11.03
N LEU A 245 -0.71 9.43 11.75
CA LEU A 245 -1.96 8.91 11.19
C LEU A 245 -2.51 9.82 10.08
N ILE A 246 -2.44 11.15 10.25
CA ILE A 246 -2.86 12.11 9.22
C ILE A 246 -1.99 11.99 7.97
N SER A 247 -0.68 11.78 8.10
CA SER A 247 0.17 11.62 6.91
C SER A 247 -0.29 10.41 6.08
N THR A 248 -0.49 9.25 6.71
CA THR A 248 -1.06 8.07 6.03
C THR A 248 -2.43 8.33 5.41
N ILE A 249 -3.36 8.96 6.13
CA ILE A 249 -4.69 9.29 5.59
C ILE A 249 -4.57 10.22 4.38
N SER A 250 -3.81 11.32 4.50
CA SER A 250 -3.68 12.33 3.43
C SER A 250 -3.08 11.74 2.15
N THR A 251 -2.08 10.87 2.29
CA THR A 251 -1.45 10.17 1.19
C THR A 251 -2.41 9.17 0.56
N MET A 252 -3.01 8.29 1.36
CA MET A 252 -3.83 7.20 0.82
C MET A 252 -5.21 7.64 0.35
N ASP A 253 -5.89 8.57 1.03
CA ASP A 253 -7.15 9.16 0.54
C ASP A 253 -6.95 9.83 -0.83
N THR A 254 -5.83 10.54 -1.01
CA THR A 254 -5.46 11.14 -2.31
C THR A 254 -5.25 10.07 -3.38
N PHE A 255 -4.43 9.05 -3.10
CA PHE A 255 -4.21 7.97 -4.06
C PHE A 255 -5.51 7.22 -4.38
N GLN A 256 -6.37 6.95 -3.39
CA GLN A 256 -7.63 6.27 -3.63
C GLN A 256 -8.63 7.12 -4.44
N LYS A 257 -8.63 8.46 -4.29
CA LYS A 257 -9.39 9.37 -5.16
C LYS A 257 -8.94 9.33 -6.62
N ILE A 258 -7.66 9.03 -6.86
CA ILE A 258 -7.11 8.89 -8.22
C ILE A 258 -7.39 7.47 -8.76
N TYR A 259 -7.18 6.44 -7.94
CA TYR A 259 -7.25 5.04 -8.36
C TYR A 259 -8.68 4.52 -8.46
N ARG A 260 -9.56 4.93 -7.54
CA ARG A 260 -10.95 4.47 -7.39
C ARG A 260 -11.90 5.62 -7.05
N PRO A 261 -11.96 6.69 -7.87
CA PRO A 261 -12.91 7.80 -7.71
C PRO A 261 -14.38 7.37 -7.53
N GLU A 262 -14.80 6.22 -8.09
CA GLU A 262 -16.15 5.66 -7.91
C GLU A 262 -16.49 5.38 -6.43
N ILE A 263 -15.46 5.17 -5.61
CA ILE A 263 -15.57 4.91 -4.17
C ILE A 263 -15.16 6.14 -3.36
N TYR A 264 -13.98 6.72 -3.65
CA TYR A 264 -13.37 7.75 -2.78
C TYR A 264 -13.55 9.18 -3.26
N ASN A 265 -14.07 9.37 -4.46
CA ASN A 265 -14.44 10.67 -5.00
C ASN A 265 -15.91 10.67 -5.49
N ALA A 266 -16.73 9.80 -4.90
CA ALA A 266 -18.17 9.78 -5.08
C ALA A 266 -18.79 11.07 -4.54
N ASN A 267 -19.89 11.51 -5.14
CA ASN A 267 -20.59 12.73 -4.71
C ASN A 267 -21.53 12.47 -3.52
N SER A 268 -21.61 11.22 -3.05
CA SER A 268 -22.34 10.82 -1.84
C SER A 268 -21.42 10.08 -0.87
N ALA A 269 -21.58 10.36 0.42
CA ALA A 269 -20.80 9.71 1.48
C ALA A 269 -21.42 8.37 1.89
N ALA A 270 -20.57 7.45 2.36
CA ALA A 270 -20.97 6.17 2.92
C ALA A 270 -21.99 6.33 4.05
N GLY A 271 -23.12 5.60 3.93
CA GLY A 271 -24.17 5.57 4.93
C GLY A 271 -23.81 4.74 6.17
N ARG A 272 -24.83 4.41 6.97
CA ARG A 272 -24.68 3.48 8.12
C ARG A 272 -24.33 2.06 7.67
N CYS A 273 -24.87 1.63 6.54
CA CYS A 273 -24.54 0.39 5.85
C CYS A 273 -23.98 0.80 4.49
N TYR A 274 -22.78 0.33 4.15
CA TYR A 274 -22.08 0.74 2.95
C TYR A 274 -21.46 -0.45 2.24
N GLN A 275 -21.81 -0.66 0.97
CA GLN A 275 -21.11 -1.58 0.08
C GLN A 275 -20.49 -0.76 -1.06
N PRO A 276 -19.15 -0.72 -1.18
CA PRO A 276 -18.50 0.05 -2.22
C PRO A 276 -18.72 -0.61 -3.59
N SER A 277 -18.84 0.21 -4.64
CA SER A 277 -19.06 -0.26 -6.01
C SER A 277 -18.17 0.46 -7.00
N LEU A 278 -17.44 -0.30 -7.81
CA LEU A 278 -16.65 0.24 -8.93
C LEU A 278 -17.52 0.61 -10.14
N ASN A 279 -18.81 0.29 -10.10
CA ASN A 279 -19.78 0.65 -11.15
C ASN A 279 -20.59 1.90 -10.78
N HIS A 280 -20.32 2.52 -9.62
CA HIS A 280 -21.00 3.75 -9.21
C HIS A 280 -20.71 4.88 -10.21
N GLN A 281 -21.75 5.57 -10.67
CA GLN A 281 -21.64 6.57 -11.75
C GLN A 281 -21.59 8.02 -11.22
N ASP A 282 -22.06 8.26 -10.00
CA ASP A 282 -22.13 9.60 -9.41
C ASP A 282 -20.84 9.94 -8.66
N TYR A 283 -19.77 10.22 -9.43
CA TYR A 283 -18.47 10.58 -8.90
C TYR A 283 -17.79 11.67 -9.75
N SER A 284 -16.78 12.30 -9.16
CA SER A 284 -15.97 13.31 -9.83
C SER A 284 -14.60 12.75 -10.19
N LEU A 285 -14.03 13.18 -11.32
CA LEU A 285 -12.65 12.87 -11.68
C LEU A 285 -11.70 13.97 -11.20
N THR A 286 -10.49 13.59 -10.81
CA THR A 286 -9.40 14.54 -10.57
C THR A 286 -8.81 15.03 -11.89
N ARG A 287 -8.00 16.08 -11.87
CA ARG A 287 -7.25 16.53 -13.06
C ARG A 287 -6.00 15.69 -13.35
N ILE A 288 -5.74 14.67 -12.53
CA ILE A 288 -4.59 13.77 -12.63
C ILE A 288 -4.97 12.60 -13.54
N VAL A 289 -4.19 12.40 -14.60
CA VAL A 289 -4.40 11.27 -15.52
C VAL A 289 -3.77 10.02 -14.94
N TYR A 290 -4.55 8.95 -14.82
CA TYR A 290 -4.10 7.65 -14.33
C TYR A 290 -4.66 6.55 -15.22
N ASP A 291 -3.76 5.75 -15.82
CA ASP A 291 -4.14 4.69 -16.75
C ASP A 291 -4.30 3.36 -16.00
N ARG A 292 -5.56 2.95 -15.80
CA ARG A 292 -5.90 1.71 -15.11
C ARG A 292 -5.64 0.46 -15.97
N GLU A 293 -5.74 0.59 -17.30
CA GLU A 293 -5.49 -0.53 -18.21
C GLU A 293 -4.00 -0.82 -18.24
N GLU A 294 -3.17 0.22 -18.41
CA GLU A 294 -1.72 0.11 -18.31
C GLU A 294 -1.34 -0.48 -16.94
N ARG A 295 -1.90 0.02 -15.83
CA ARG A 295 -1.61 -0.55 -14.50
C ARG A 295 -1.96 -2.04 -14.41
N SER A 296 -3.08 -2.47 -14.97
CA SER A 296 -3.53 -3.86 -14.93
C SER A 296 -2.62 -4.76 -15.76
N GLN A 297 -2.21 -4.33 -16.95
CA GLN A 297 -1.25 -5.05 -17.79
C GLN A 297 0.10 -5.19 -17.07
N LEU A 298 0.58 -4.10 -16.49
CA LEU A 298 1.82 -4.05 -15.76
C LEU A 298 1.87 -4.97 -14.54
N ALA A 299 0.75 -5.13 -13.81
CA ALA A 299 0.67 -6.09 -12.71
C ALA A 299 0.83 -7.54 -13.20
N ILE A 300 0.28 -7.88 -14.37
CA ILE A 300 0.43 -9.20 -14.98
C ILE A 300 1.88 -9.42 -15.45
N GLU A 301 2.48 -8.43 -16.12
CA GLU A 301 3.88 -8.49 -16.56
C GLU A 301 4.83 -8.67 -15.37
N GLN A 302 4.61 -7.91 -14.30
CA GLN A 302 5.38 -8.03 -13.06
C GLN A 302 5.19 -9.41 -12.42
N GLY A 303 3.95 -9.92 -12.34
CA GLY A 303 3.68 -11.26 -11.84
C GLY A 303 4.39 -12.35 -12.64
N ARG A 304 4.42 -12.26 -13.99
CA ARG A 304 5.15 -13.21 -14.85
C ARG A 304 6.66 -13.09 -14.71
N PHE A 305 7.19 -11.88 -14.62
CA PHE A 305 8.61 -11.66 -14.38
C PHE A 305 9.05 -12.36 -13.09
N VAL A 306 8.27 -12.20 -12.03
CA VAL A 306 8.49 -12.85 -10.73
C VAL A 306 8.37 -14.36 -10.85
N GLU A 307 7.38 -14.87 -11.58
CA GLU A 307 7.25 -16.29 -11.85
C GLU A 307 8.52 -16.88 -12.50
N GLU A 308 9.03 -16.22 -13.54
CA GLU A 308 10.16 -16.69 -14.36
C GLU A 308 11.53 -16.53 -13.67
N HIS A 309 11.73 -15.44 -12.92
CA HIS A 309 13.04 -15.06 -12.39
C HIS A 309 13.19 -15.33 -10.88
N PHE A 310 12.08 -15.55 -10.17
CA PHE A 310 12.08 -15.79 -8.73
C PHE A 310 11.41 -17.11 -8.34
N ILE A 311 10.13 -17.28 -8.67
CA ILE A 311 9.35 -18.41 -8.14
C ILE A 311 9.84 -19.72 -8.74
N LYS A 312 9.91 -19.85 -10.07
CA LYS A 312 10.34 -21.11 -10.72
C LYS A 312 11.82 -21.46 -10.47
N PRO A 313 12.79 -20.54 -10.61
CA PRO A 313 14.20 -20.91 -10.46
C PRO A 313 14.56 -21.29 -9.03
N TYR A 314 13.88 -20.70 -8.03
CA TYR A 314 14.18 -20.90 -6.61
C TYR A 314 13.11 -21.71 -5.89
N GLN A 315 12.19 -22.37 -6.61
CA GLN A 315 11.03 -23.07 -6.03
C GLN A 315 11.43 -23.97 -4.86
N THR A 316 12.35 -24.91 -5.08
CA THR A 316 12.81 -25.84 -4.04
C THR A 316 13.40 -25.13 -2.82
N VAL A 317 14.15 -24.04 -3.04
CA VAL A 317 14.77 -23.26 -1.95
C VAL A 317 13.69 -22.52 -1.16
N LEU A 318 12.74 -21.90 -1.84
CA LEU A 318 11.62 -21.17 -1.23
C LEU A 318 10.70 -22.10 -0.44
N GLU A 319 10.42 -23.30 -0.96
CA GLU A 319 9.63 -24.33 -0.28
C GLU A 319 10.34 -24.84 0.98
N GLN A 320 11.64 -25.18 0.88
CA GLN A 320 12.43 -25.62 2.02
C GLN A 320 12.55 -24.54 3.09
N TRP A 321 12.81 -23.30 2.67
CA TRP A 321 12.88 -22.15 3.58
C TRP A 321 11.52 -21.92 4.24
N SER A 322 10.43 -21.88 3.47
CA SER A 322 9.07 -21.67 3.97
C SER A 322 8.67 -22.75 4.99
N ALA A 323 9.01 -24.03 4.75
CA ALA A 323 8.70 -25.13 5.65
C ALA A 323 9.46 -25.06 6.98
N GLN A 324 10.67 -24.51 6.97
CA GLN A 324 11.53 -24.38 8.17
C GLN A 324 11.31 -23.06 8.92
N TYR A 325 10.72 -22.07 8.26
CA TYR A 325 10.53 -20.75 8.82
C TYR A 325 9.41 -20.75 9.86
N ALA A 326 9.81 -20.93 11.12
CA ALA A 326 9.01 -20.65 12.30
C ALA A 326 9.30 -19.21 12.76
N LEU A 327 8.23 -18.44 12.96
CA LEU A 327 8.30 -17.10 13.55
C LEU A 327 8.12 -17.12 15.06
#